data_AF-A0A519VWM9-F1
#
_entry.id   AF-A0A519VWM9-F1
#
_cell.length_a   1.000
_cell.length_b   1.000
_cell.length_c   1.000
_cell.angle_alpha   90.00
_cell.angle_beta   90.00
_cell.angle_gamma   90.00
#
_symmetry.space_group_name_H-M   'P 1'
#
loop_
_entity.id
_entity.type
_entity.pdbx_description
1 polymer ?
#
loop_
_entity_poly.entity_id
_entity_poly.type
_entity_poly.pdbx_seq_one_letter_code
_entity_poly.pdbx_strand_id
1 'polypeptide(L)' 'MQLERPFVLSIAGLDPSAGAGLLADIKTFEALRVYGLGVSSAITVQDEEKVYHVTWLSVEEMIQQADVLFNKYTI' A
#
# COMPACT_ATOMS: atom_id res chain seq x y z
N MET A 1 -11.79 24.99 -8.37
CA MET A 1 -11.20 23.91 -9.19
C MET A 1 -10.56 22.94 -8.23
N GLN A 2 -11.01 21.69 -8.21
CA GLN A 2 -10.36 20.65 -7.44
C GLN A 2 -9.01 20.40 -8.13
N LEU A 3 -7.90 20.76 -7.49
CA LEU A 3 -6.57 20.38 -7.99
C LEU A 3 -6.58 18.85 -8.10
N GLU A 4 -6.19 18.32 -9.27
CA GLU A 4 -6.05 16.88 -9.45
C GLU A 4 -5.15 16.34 -8.34
N ARG A 5 -5.66 15.38 -7.56
CA ARG A 5 -4.89 14.78 -6.47
C ARG A 5 -3.74 13.99 -7.10
N PRO A 6 -2.47 14.23 -6.73
CA PRO A 6 -1.38 13.43 -7.27
C PRO A 6 -1.53 11.97 -6.83
N PHE A 7 -1.10 11.04 -7.68
CA PHE A 7 -1.02 9.62 -7.34
C PHE A 7 0.34 9.34 -6.70
N VAL A 8 0.35 8.55 -5.62
CA VAL A 8 1.59 8.05 -5.00
C VAL A 8 1.43 6.56 -4.72
N LEU A 9 2.47 5.80 -5.06
CA LEU A 9 2.53 4.35 -4.83
C LEU A 9 3.35 4.04 -3.56
N SER A 10 2.78 3.27 -2.64
CA SER A 10 3.53 2.61 -1.57
C SER A 10 3.77 1.13 -1.89
N ILE A 11 4.96 0.64 -1.57
CA ILE A 11 5.33 -0.78 -1.63
C ILE A 11 5.70 -1.21 -0.21
N ALA A 12 4.79 -1.89 0.47
CA ALA A 12 4.93 -2.20 1.89
C ALA A 12 4.19 -3.48 2.29
N GLY A 13 4.46 -3.99 3.50
CA GLY A 13 3.66 -5.06 4.08
C GLY A 13 2.28 -4.57 4.50
N LEU A 14 1.26 -5.39 4.34
CA LEU A 14 -0.11 -5.13 4.77
C LEU A 14 -0.27 -5.52 6.24
N ASP A 15 -0.40 -4.50 7.09
CA ASP A 15 -0.88 -4.60 8.46
C ASP A 15 -2.41 -4.42 8.50
N PRO A 16 -3.20 -5.44 8.90
CA PRO A 16 -4.66 -5.36 8.93
C PRO A 16 -5.22 -4.44 10.03
N SER A 17 -4.45 -4.12 11.07
CA SER A 17 -4.85 -3.13 12.09
C SER A 17 -4.84 -1.70 11.55
N ALA A 18 -4.14 -1.49 10.44
CA ALA A 18 -3.93 -0.20 9.80
C ALA A 18 -3.28 0.86 10.71
N GLY A 19 -2.51 0.41 11.70
CA GLY A 19 -1.63 1.25 12.51
C GLY A 19 -0.26 1.49 11.86
N ALA A 20 0.19 0.56 11.02
CA ALA A 20 1.42 0.62 10.26
C ALA A 20 1.24 0.10 8.81
N GLY A 21 2.37 -0.05 8.12
CA GLY A 21 2.44 -0.67 6.80
C GLY A 21 1.58 0.01 5.74
N LEU A 22 1.17 -0.78 4.75
CA LEU A 22 0.51 -0.29 3.55
C LEU A 22 -0.76 0.52 3.87
N LEU A 23 -1.57 0.09 4.83
CA LEU A 23 -2.80 0.80 5.17
C LEU A 23 -2.53 2.15 5.87
N ALA A 24 -1.49 2.24 6.70
CA ALA A 24 -1.09 3.51 7.32
C ALA A 24 -0.52 4.49 6.29
N ASP A 25 0.21 4.00 5.29
CA ASP A 25 0.69 4.83 4.18
C ASP A 25 -0.50 5.44 3.42
N ILE A 26 -1.50 4.63 3.06
CA ILE A 26 -2.71 5.10 2.36
C ILE A 26 -3.49 6.11 3.20
N LYS A 27 -3.65 5.88 4.52
CA LYS A 27 -4.27 6.87 5.42
C LYS A 27 -3.50 8.19 5.43
N THR A 28 -2.17 8.12 5.44
CA THR A 28 -1.31 9.31 5.42
C THR A 28 -1.44 10.07 4.11
N PHE A 29 -1.42 9.37 2.97
CA PHE A 29 -1.66 9.99 1.66
C PHE A 29 -3.04 10.66 1.59
N GLU A 30 -4.08 10.00 2.11
CA GLU A 30 -5.42 10.59 2.15
C GLU A 30 -5.47 11.87 2.98
N ALA A 31 -4.86 11.86 4.17
CA ALA A 31 -4.75 13.04 5.03
C ALA A 31 -4.01 14.21 4.36
N LEU A 32 -3.06 13.91 3.47
CA LEU A 32 -2.28 14.88 2.69
C LEU A 32 -2.94 15.25 1.35
N ARG A 33 -4.17 14.80 1.09
CA ARG A 33 -4.89 15.02 -0.18
C ARG A 33 -4.20 14.42 -1.40
N VAL A 34 -3.42 13.36 -1.20
CA VAL A 34 -2.79 12.52 -2.24
C VAL A 34 -3.66 11.27 -2.46
N TYR A 35 -3.79 10.78 -3.69
CA TYR A 35 -4.45 9.49 -3.93
C TYR A 35 -3.42 8.36 -3.79
N GLY A 36 -3.57 7.56 -2.74
CA GLY A 36 -2.68 6.45 -2.47
C GLY A 36 -2.97 5.21 -3.31
N LEU A 37 -1.93 4.61 -3.88
CA LEU A 37 -1.92 3.29 -4.51
C LEU A 37 -0.99 2.38 -3.73
N GLY A 38 -1.20 1.06 -3.80
CA GLY A 38 -0.45 0.11 -2.99
C GLY A 38 -0.03 -1.17 -3.71
N VAL A 39 1.21 -1.59 -3.50
CA VAL A 39 1.74 -2.92 -3.80
C VAL A 39 2.08 -3.60 -2.47
N SER A 40 1.42 -4.72 -2.19
CA SER A 40 1.69 -5.50 -0.99
C SER A 40 2.91 -6.38 -1.19
N SER A 41 3.93 -6.24 -0.33
CA SER A 41 5.09 -7.14 -0.29
C SER A 41 4.86 -8.36 0.62
N ALA A 42 3.97 -8.23 1.60
CA ALA A 42 3.58 -9.30 2.50
C ALA A 42 2.19 -9.02 3.07
N ILE A 43 1.45 -10.06 3.42
CA ILE A 43 0.25 -9.97 4.24
C ILE A 43 0.61 -10.44 5.63
N THR A 44 0.29 -9.64 6.64
CA THR A 44 0.54 -10.01 8.03
C THR A 44 -0.75 -10.36 8.76
N VAL A 45 -0.66 -11.28 9.70
CA VAL A 45 -1.63 -11.44 10.78
C VAL A 45 -1.00 -10.76 11.98
N GLN A 46 -1.42 -9.53 12.29
CA GLN A 46 -0.89 -8.76 13.40
C GLN A 46 -1.96 -7.84 14.01
N ASP A 47 -1.69 -7.40 15.24
CA ASP A 47 -2.34 -6.27 15.90
C ASP A 47 -1.26 -5.29 16.40
N GLU A 48 -1.67 -4.25 17.14
CA GLU A 48 -0.77 -3.25 17.70
C GLU A 48 0.27 -3.79 18.69
N GLU A 49 0.09 -4.99 19.23
CA GLU A 49 1.00 -5.59 20.21
C GLU A 49 1.94 -6.62 19.58
N LYS A 50 1.49 -7.38 18.57
CA LYS A 50 2.25 -8.52 18.05
C LYS A 50 1.95 -8.88 16.60
N VAL A 51 3.00 -9.34 15.90
CA VAL A 51 2.90 -10.08 14.63
C VAL A 51 2.83 -11.58 14.89
N TYR A 52 1.73 -12.20 14.47
CA TYR A 52 1.48 -13.64 14.61
C TYR A 52 1.96 -14.44 13.42
N HIS A 53 1.79 -13.90 12.21
CA HIS A 53 2.16 -14.57 10.98
C HIS A 53 2.51 -13.55 9.88
N VAL A 54 3.40 -13.96 8.98
CA VAL A 54 3.76 -13.17 7.79
C VAL A 54 3.73 -14.11 6.59
N THR A 55 2.91 -13.76 5.61
CA THR A 55 2.87 -14.40 4.30
C THR A 55 3.51 -13.46 3.29
N TRP A 56 4.71 -13.81 2.82
CA TRP A 56 5.41 -13.04 1.78
C TRP A 56 4.77 -13.28 0.42
N LEU A 57 4.59 -12.20 -0.34
CA LEU A 57 4.24 -12.31 -1.75
C LEU A 57 5.51 -12.55 -2.56
N SER A 58 5.39 -13.30 -3.64
CA SER A 58 6.48 -13.50 -4.60
C SER A 58 6.82 -12.18 -5.30
N VAL A 59 8.05 -12.08 -5.82
CA VAL A 59 8.49 -10.91 -6.58
C VAL A 59 7.62 -10.74 -7.84
N GLU A 60 7.22 -11.85 -8.45
CA GLU A 60 6.33 -11.90 -9.61
C GLU A 60 4.96 -11.30 -9.29
N GLU A 61 4.36 -11.65 -8.15
CA GLU A 61 3.09 -11.06 -7.69
C GLU A 61 3.23 -9.57 -7.38
N MET A 62 4.36 -9.14 -6.82
CA MET A 62 4.62 -7.71 -6.58
C MET A 62 4.76 -6.92 -7.89
N ILE A 63 5.48 -7.47 -8.87
CA ILE A 63 5.62 -6.87 -10.20
C ILE A 63 4.26 -6.79 -10.89
N GLN A 64 3.44 -7.85 -10.85
CA GLN A 64 2.10 -7.84 -11.43
C GLN A 64 1.20 -6.76 -10.84
N GLN A 65 1.24 -6.56 -9.51
CA GLN A 65 0.53 -5.45 -8.86
C GLN A 65 1.03 -4.10 -9.38
N ALA A 66 2.36 -3.90 -9.42
CA ALA A 66 2.98 -2.65 -9.86
C ALA A 66 2.67 -2.34 -11.33
N ASP A 67 2.78 -3.33 -12.22
CA ASP A 67 2.54 -3.17 -13.66
C ASP A 67 1.12 -2.71 -13.96
N VAL A 68 0.11 -3.28 -13.29
CA VAL A 68 -1.29 -2.86 -13.44
C VAL A 68 -1.46 -1.38 -13.05
N LEU A 69 -0.76 -0.93 -12.02
CA LEU A 69 -0.84 0.44 -11.52
C LEU A 69 -0.09 1.42 -12.43
N PHE A 70 1.14 1.10 -12.83
CA PHE A 70 1.94 1.92 -13.76
C PHE A 70 1.28 2.04 -15.14
N ASN A 71 0.56 1.02 -15.60
CA ASN A 71 -0.16 1.08 -16.87
C ASN A 71 -1.41 1.98 -16.82
N LYS A 72 -1.98 2.22 -15.64
CA LYS A 72 -3.24 2.96 -15.48
C LYS A 72 -3.04 4.40 -15.01
N TYR A 73 -2.06 4.64 -14.15
CA TYR A 73 -1.86 5.91 -13.44
C TYR A 73 -0.51 6.52 -13.79
N THR A 74 -0.46 7.85 -13.82
CA THR A 74 0.81 8.59 -13.86
C THR A 74 1.28 8.80 -12.42
N ILE A 75 2.30 8.05 -12.03
CA ILE A 75 2.87 7.99 -10.67
C ILE A 75 4.34 8.38 -10.72
#